data_AF-A0A7C6MPI0-F1
#
_entry.id   AF-A0A7C6MPI0-F1
#
_cell.length_a   1.000
_cell.length_b   1.000
_cell.length_c   1.000
_cell.angle_alpha   90.00
_cell.angle_beta   90.00
_cell.angle_gamma   90.00
#
_symmetry.space_group_name_H-M   'P 1'
#
loop_
_entity.id
_entity.type
_entity.pdbx_description
1 polymer ?
#
loop_
_entity_poly.entity_id
_entity_poly.type
_entity_poly.pdbx_seq_one_letter_code
_entity_poly.pdbx_strand_id
1 'polypeptide(L)' 'MEIMAESLKKGYTREHTQRKIIDLYDTMWRVNRNDPCPCGSGLKYKKCCLVKFKN' A
#
# COMPACT_ATOMS: atom_id res chain seq x y z
N MET A 1 4.60 2.32 12.32
CA MET A 1 4.26 0.90 12.03
C MET A 1 3.37 0.30 13.12
N GLU A 2 2.43 1.07 13.68
CA GLU A 2 1.53 0.59 14.73
C GLU A 2 0.22 0.03 14.14
N ILE A 3 -0.23 0.60 13.01
CA ILE A 3 -1.44 0.18 12.28
C ILE A 3 -1.36 -1.28 11.81
N MET A 4 -0.15 -1.74 11.45
CA MET A 4 0.09 -3.12 11.05
C MET A 4 -0.10 -4.08 12.23
N ALA A 5 0.55 -3.78 13.37
CA ALA A 5 0.46 -4.60 14.56
C ALA A 5 -0.99 -4.65 15.13
N GLU A 6 -1.70 -3.52 15.08
CA GLU A 6 -3.08 -3.41 15.58
C GLU A 6 -4.08 -4.15 14.68
N SER A 7 -3.88 -4.14 13.37
CA SER A 7 -4.76 -4.86 12.44
C SER A 7 -4.60 -6.39 12.58
N LEU A 8 -3.38 -6.86 12.81
CA LEU A 8 -3.14 -8.28 13.10
C LEU A 8 -3.81 -8.73 14.40
N LYS A 9 -3.79 -7.89 15.45
CA LYS A 9 -4.53 -8.17 16.71
C LYS A 9 -6.05 -8.25 16.50
N LYS A 10 -6.59 -7.54 15.51
CA LYS A 10 -8.00 -7.59 15.12
C LYS A 10 -8.36 -8.78 14.22
N GLY A 11 -7.41 -9.70 13.98
CA GLY A 11 -7.62 -10.92 13.19
C GLY A 11 -7.56 -10.69 11.68
N TYR A 12 -7.13 -9.51 11.22
CA TYR A 12 -6.88 -9.30 9.80
C TYR A 12 -5.61 -10.02 9.38
N THR A 13 -5.61 -10.58 8.17
CA THR A 13 -4.39 -11.17 7.61
C THR A 13 -3.37 -10.08 7.28
N ARG A 14 -2.09 -10.47 7.17
CA ARG A 14 -1.03 -9.54 6.75
C ARG A 14 -1.33 -8.95 5.38
N GLU A 15 -1.84 -9.77 4.47
CA GLU A 15 -2.19 -9.38 3.11
C GLU A 15 -3.37 -8.39 3.11
N HIS A 16 -4.39 -8.63 3.94
CA HIS A 16 -5.52 -7.71 4.09
C HIS A 16 -5.05 -6.35 4.62
N THR A 17 -4.18 -6.36 5.63
CA THR A 17 -3.66 -5.14 6.25
C THR A 17 -2.75 -4.35 5.29
N GLN A 18 -1.86 -5.05 4.55
CA GLN A 18 -0.99 -4.43 3.55
C GLN A 18 -1.80 -3.78 2.41
N ARG A 19 -2.81 -4.49 1.89
CA ARG A 19 -3.70 -3.96 0.85
C ARG A 19 -4.47 -2.72 1.31
N LYS A 20 -5.02 -2.76 2.53
CA LYS A 20 -5.78 -1.63 3.11
C LYS A 20 -4.92 -0.38 3.28
N ILE A 21 -3.64 -0.54 3.64
CA ILE A 21 -2.70 0.60 3.66
C ILE A 21 -2.46 1.14 2.25
N ILE A 22 -2.40 0.30 1.23
CA ILE A 22 -2.15 0.80 -0.13
C ILE A 22 -3.36 1.52 -0.70
N ASP A 23 -4.57 1.04 -0.44
CA ASP A 23 -5.80 1.77 -0.76
C ASP A 23 -5.85 3.12 -0.05
N LEU A 24 -5.50 3.15 1.25
CA LEU A 24 -5.41 4.40 2.02
C LEU A 24 -4.37 5.36 1.42
N TYR A 25 -3.20 4.87 1.00
CA TYR A 25 -2.19 5.72 0.37
C TYR A 25 -2.63 6.25 -1.00
N ASP A 26 -3.34 5.45 -1.80
CA ASP A 26 -3.86 5.88 -3.10
C ASP A 26 -4.92 6.98 -2.95
N THR A 27 -5.89 6.77 -2.05
CA THR A 27 -6.96 7.74 -1.79
C THR A 27 -6.48 8.99 -1.06
N MET A 28 -5.58 8.84 -0.09
CA MET A 28 -5.14 9.94 0.77
C MET A 28 -4.09 10.84 0.09
N TRP A 29 -3.26 10.29 -0.81
CA TRP A 29 -2.19 11.07 -1.45
C TRP A 29 -2.47 11.46 -2.90
N ARG A 30 -3.55 10.97 -3.53
CA ARG A 30 -3.85 11.16 -4.97
C ARG A 30 -2.59 10.99 -5.84
N VAL A 31 -1.80 9.97 -5.54
CA VAL A 31 -0.47 9.81 -6.14
C VAL A 31 -0.62 9.53 -7.64
N ASN A 32 0.14 10.22 -8.49
CA ASN A 32 0.04 9.95 -9.91
C ASN A 32 0.71 8.61 -10.24
N ARG A 33 0.15 7.88 -11.21
CA ARG A 33 0.72 6.63 -11.74
C ARG A 33 2.20 6.71 -12.12
N ASN A 34 2.67 7.87 -12.57
CA ASN A 34 4.05 8.05 -13.00
C ASN A 34 5.00 8.55 -11.89
N ASP A 35 4.47 8.96 -10.74
CA ASP A 35 5.28 9.48 -9.63
C ASP A 35 6.10 8.37 -8.97
N PRO A 36 7.20 8.74 -8.27
CA PRO A 36 7.89 7.81 -7.39
C PRO A 36 6.94 7.16 -6.39
N CYS A 37 7.07 5.86 -6.19
CA CYS A 37 6.18 5.09 -5.34
C CYS A 37 6.39 5.47 -3.87
N PRO A 38 5.33 5.83 -3.12
CA PRO A 38 5.44 6.31 -1.74
C PRO A 38 5.91 5.22 -0.74
N CYS A 39 6.04 3.97 -1.17
CA CYS A 39 6.63 2.89 -0.36
C CYS A 39 8.18 2.92 -0.31
N GLY A 40 8.83 3.86 -0.99
CA GLY A 40 10.29 4.05 -0.93
C GLY A 40 11.09 3.13 -1.84
N SER A 41 10.47 2.41 -2.77
CA SER A 41 11.16 1.47 -3.66
C SER A 41 11.98 2.12 -4.79
N GLY A 42 11.83 3.43 -5.01
CA GLY A 42 12.42 4.15 -6.13
C GLY A 42 11.77 3.89 -7.50
N LEU A 43 10.79 2.98 -7.58
CA LEU A 43 10.04 2.68 -8.80
C LEU A 43 8.87 3.65 -9.00
N LYS A 44 8.38 3.80 -10.24
CA LYS A 44 7.11 4.50 -10.51
C LYS A 44 5.94 3.76 -9.86
N TYR A 45 4.96 4.49 -9.33
CA TYR A 45 3.79 3.90 -8.65
C TYR A 45 3.10 2.82 -9.50
N LYS A 46 2.90 3.09 -10.79
CA LYS A 46 2.30 2.15 -11.76
C LYS A 46 3.12 0.90 -12.06
N LYS A 47 4.38 0.83 -11.63
CA LYS A 47 5.27 -0.34 -11.81
C LYS A 47 5.59 -1.01 -10.48
N CYS A 48 5.09 -0.49 -9.37
CA CYS A 48 5.37 -0.98 -8.02
C CYS A 48 4.07 -1.35 -7.34
N CYS A 49 3.60 -0.54 -6.39
CA CYS A 49 2.42 -0.89 -5.59
C CYS A 49 1.20 -1.11 -6.47
N LEU A 50 0.96 -0.33 -7.52
CA LEU A 50 -0.22 -0.53 -8.39
C LEU A 50 -0.28 -1.91 -9.08
N VAL A 51 0.89 -2.53 -9.37
CA VAL A 51 0.96 -3.84 -10.03
C VAL A 51 0.97 -4.97 -9.01
N LYS A 52 1.58 -4.75 -7.84
CA LYS A 52 1.65 -5.75 -6.76
C LYS A 52 0.28 -6.16 -6.18
N PHE A 53 -0.81 -5.45 -6.48
CA PHE A 53 -2.18 -5.82 -6.08
C PHE A 53 -3.02 -6.45 -7.20
N LYS A 54 -2.46 -6.72 -8.38
CA LYS A 54 -3.20 -7.33 -9.51
C LYS A 54 -3.08 -8.85 -9.62
N ASN A 55 -2.39 -9.53 -8.71
CA ASN A 55 -2.35 -11.00 -8.62
C ASN A 55 -2.81 -11.46 -7.23
#